data_AF-A0A1V3NRT2-F1
#
_entry.id   AF-A0A1V3NRT2-F1
#
_cell.length_a   1.000
_cell.length_b   1.000
_cell.length_c   1.000
_cell.angle_alpha   90.00
_cell.angle_beta   90.00
_cell.angle_gamma   90.00
#
_symmetry.space_group_name_H-M   'P 1'
#
loop_
_entity.id
_entity.type
_entity.pdbx_description
1 polymer ?
#
loop_
_entity_poly.entity_id
_entity_poly.type
_entity_poly.pdbx_seq_one_letter_code
_entity_poly.pdbx_strand_id
1 'polypeptide(L)'
;MSDYRRAARELDKHARELDRLMDRLEAAREASDAPRVAETRRKVIDAERATAAAYDAMAAAVRAHWRERAGETLRELIAVATPLAARYRAERRAAGDLIPWWPPIFEALGNAPEPELDGDVPSEPPECGALDRTEERLW
;
A
#
# COMPACT_ATOMS: atom_id res chain seq x y z
N MET A 1 15.83 -3.75 -2.37
CA MET A 1 14.90 -3.04 -3.28
C MET A 1 13.53 -3.60 -2.96
N SER A 2 12.54 -2.82 -2.51
CA SER A 2 11.27 -3.41 -2.06
C SER A 2 10.57 -4.17 -3.19
N ASP A 3 9.94 -5.29 -2.88
CA ASP A 3 9.24 -6.14 -3.86
C ASP A 3 8.17 -5.35 -4.64
N TYR A 4 7.57 -4.35 -3.99
CA TYR A 4 6.72 -3.33 -4.62
C TYR A 4 7.40 -2.61 -5.80
N ARG A 5 8.62 -2.05 -5.62
CA ARG A 5 9.33 -1.31 -6.68
C ARG A 5 9.71 -2.22 -7.84
N ARG A 6 9.97 -3.50 -7.57
CA ARG A 6 10.25 -4.50 -8.61
C ARG A 6 8.98 -4.82 -9.42
N ALA A 7 7.86 -5.08 -8.76
CA ALA A 7 6.59 -5.36 -9.42
C ALA A 7 6.10 -4.17 -10.26
N ALA A 8 6.28 -2.94 -9.78
CA ALA A 8 5.95 -1.71 -10.52
C ALA A 8 6.71 -1.60 -11.85
N ARG A 9 8.01 -1.92 -11.83
CA ARG A 9 8.86 -1.88 -13.03
C ARG A 9 8.50 -2.96 -14.05
N GLU A 10 8.14 -4.16 -13.58
CA GLU A 10 7.68 -5.21 -14.49
C GLU A 10 6.33 -4.84 -15.12
N LEU A 11 5.38 -4.25 -14.37
CA LEU A 11 4.13 -3.75 -14.93
C LEU A 11 4.37 -2.67 -15.99
N ASP A 12 5.18 -1.65 -15.70
CA ASP A 12 5.52 -0.58 -16.65
C ASP A 12 6.19 -1.13 -17.92
N LYS A 13 7.09 -2.10 -17.77
CA LYS A 13 7.74 -2.78 -18.89
C LYS A 13 6.74 -3.53 -19.77
N HIS A 14 5.80 -4.26 -19.18
CA HIS A 14 4.78 -5.00 -19.92
C HIS A 14 3.77 -4.07 -20.60
N ALA A 15 3.34 -3.00 -19.93
CA ALA A 15 2.48 -1.98 -20.51
C ALA A 15 3.11 -1.32 -21.76
N ARG A 16 4.39 -0.91 -21.66
CA ARG A 16 5.11 -0.33 -22.81
C ARG A 16 5.28 -1.30 -23.97
N GLU A 17 5.46 -2.60 -23.70
CA GLU A 17 5.54 -3.60 -24.76
C GLU A 17 4.18 -3.84 -25.43
N LEU A 18 3.10 -3.84 -24.65
CA LEU A 18 1.74 -3.90 -25.19
C LEU A 18 1.45 -2.72 -26.11
N ASP A 19 1.75 -1.48 -25.67
CA ASP A 19 1.55 -0.27 -26.48
C ASP A 19 2.31 -0.36 -27.82
N ARG A 20 3.60 -0.74 -27.77
CA ARG A 20 4.40 -0.93 -28.99
C ARG A 20 3.84 -2.00 -29.93
N LEU A 21 3.25 -3.07 -29.38
CA LEU A 21 2.65 -4.13 -30.19
C LEU A 21 1.32 -3.70 -30.79
N MET A 22 0.56 -2.84 -30.10
CA MET A 22 -0.64 -2.22 -30.67
C MET A 22 -0.28 -1.30 -31.84
N ASP A 23 0.74 -0.44 -31.69
CA ASP A 23 1.23 0.43 -32.77
C ASP A 23 1.67 -0.39 -33.99
N ARG A 24 2.37 -1.51 -33.76
CA ARG A 24 2.78 -2.44 -34.83
C ARG A 24 1.60 -3.12 -35.50
N LEU A 25 0.54 -3.42 -34.75
CA LEU A 25 -0.67 -4.04 -35.29
C LEU A 25 -1.42 -3.05 -36.19
N GLU A 26 -1.50 -1.78 -35.77
CA GLU A 26 -2.08 -0.71 -36.57
C GLU A 26 -1.30 -0.50 -37.87
N ALA A 27 0.02 -0.36 -37.80
CA ALA A 27 0.88 -0.24 -38.98
C ALA A 27 0.76 -1.45 -39.94
N ALA A 28 0.63 -2.67 -39.42
CA ALA A 28 0.43 -3.87 -40.24
C ALA A 28 -0.94 -3.88 -40.95
N ARG A 29 -1.98 -3.33 -40.32
CA ARG A 29 -3.31 -3.18 -40.92
C ARG A 29 -3.30 -2.14 -42.02
N GLU A 30 -2.67 -1.00 -41.80
CA GLU A 30 -2.52 0.06 -42.81
C GLU A 30 -1.76 -0.46 -44.05
N ALA A 31 -0.71 -1.26 -43.84
CA ALA A 31 0.05 -1.89 -44.91
C ALA A 31 -0.69 -3.03 -45.63
N SER A 32 -1.89 -3.42 -45.18
CA SER A 32 -2.66 -4.56 -45.71
C SER A 32 -1.88 -5.90 -45.73
N ASP A 33 -0.92 -6.07 -44.80
CA ASP A 33 -0.06 -7.25 -44.69
C ASP A 33 -0.73 -8.30 -43.79
N ALA A 34 -1.60 -9.14 -44.38
CA ALA A 34 -2.40 -10.11 -43.63
C ALA A 34 -1.58 -11.11 -42.79
N PRO A 35 -0.47 -11.71 -43.28
CA PRO A 35 0.41 -12.53 -42.45
C PRO A 35 0.96 -11.79 -41.22
N ARG A 36 1.41 -10.54 -41.39
CA ARG A 36 1.97 -9.73 -40.30
C ARG A 36 0.91 -9.28 -39.30
N VAL A 37 -0.32 -9.03 -39.75
CA VAL A 37 -1.47 -8.76 -38.87
C VAL A 37 -1.77 -9.97 -37.98
N ALA A 38 -1.82 -11.18 -38.55
CA ALA A 38 -2.09 -12.39 -37.79
C ALA A 38 -1.00 -12.67 -36.73
N GLU A 39 0.28 -12.53 -37.11
CA GLU A 39 1.41 -12.68 -36.20
C GLU A 39 1.38 -11.65 -35.06
N THR A 40 1.19 -10.37 -35.41
CA THR A 40 1.24 -9.27 -34.43
C THR A 40 0.05 -9.35 -33.46
N ARG A 41 -1.14 -9.75 -33.94
CA ARG A 41 -2.32 -9.96 -33.08
C ARG A 41 -2.07 -11.01 -32.00
N ARG A 42 -1.37 -12.10 -32.32
CA ARG A 42 -1.02 -13.13 -31.33
C ARG A 42 -0.07 -12.57 -30.28
N LYS A 43 0.94 -11.79 -30.69
CA LYS A 43 1.86 -11.13 -29.75
C LYS A 43 1.14 -10.13 -28.83
N VAL A 44 0.16 -9.38 -29.35
CA VAL A 44 -0.68 -8.49 -28.53
C VAL A 44 -1.43 -9.28 -27.45
N ILE A 45 -2.10 -10.38 -27.81
CA ILE A 45 -2.81 -11.23 -26.84
C ILE A 45 -1.87 -11.76 -25.76
N ASP A 46 -0.68 -12.21 -26.14
CA ASP A 46 0.31 -12.70 -25.18
C ASP A 46 0.81 -11.56 -24.26
N ALA A 47 0.98 -10.34 -24.79
CA ALA A 47 1.36 -9.16 -24.03
C ALA A 47 0.24 -8.66 -23.09
N GLU A 48 -1.03 -8.72 -23.50
CA GLU A 48 -2.19 -8.42 -22.64
C GLU A 48 -2.22 -9.34 -21.43
N ARG A 49 -2.04 -10.65 -21.65
CA ARG A 49 -1.98 -11.65 -20.57
C ARG A 49 -0.80 -11.39 -19.62
N ALA A 50 0.37 -11.07 -20.16
CA ALA A 50 1.53 -10.74 -19.35
C ALA A 50 1.32 -9.46 -18.53
N THR A 51 0.68 -8.44 -19.12
CA THR A 51 0.35 -7.17 -18.44
C THR A 51 -0.67 -7.40 -17.31
N ALA A 52 -1.70 -8.21 -17.55
CA ALA A 52 -2.67 -8.58 -16.52
C ALA A 52 -2.01 -9.32 -15.35
N ALA A 53 -1.16 -10.31 -15.63
CA ALA A 53 -0.41 -11.01 -14.59
C ALA A 53 0.53 -10.07 -13.80
N ALA A 54 1.18 -9.13 -14.48
CA ALA A 54 2.03 -8.12 -13.83
C ALA A 54 1.21 -7.16 -12.95
N TYR A 55 0.00 -6.81 -13.37
CA TYR A 55 -0.92 -5.99 -12.60
C TYR A 55 -1.35 -6.70 -11.31
N ASP A 56 -1.73 -7.98 -11.39
CA ASP A 56 -2.10 -8.78 -10.23
C ASP A 56 -0.93 -8.91 -9.23
N ALA A 57 0.28 -9.14 -9.75
CA ALA A 57 1.49 -9.21 -8.94
C ALA A 57 1.80 -7.86 -8.26
N MET A 58 1.62 -6.74 -8.97
CA MET A 58 1.77 -5.40 -8.42
C MET A 58 0.74 -5.11 -7.33
N ALA A 59 -0.54 -5.44 -7.55
CA ALA A 59 -1.58 -5.28 -6.55
C ALA A 59 -1.31 -6.12 -5.29
N ALA A 60 -0.82 -7.36 -5.45
CA ALA A 60 -0.40 -8.19 -4.33
C ALA A 60 0.78 -7.58 -3.55
N ALA A 61 1.80 -7.07 -4.26
CA ALA A 61 2.96 -6.42 -3.65
C ALA A 61 2.59 -5.13 -2.91
N VAL A 62 1.66 -4.33 -3.45
CA VAL A 62 1.10 -3.14 -2.78
C VAL A 62 0.42 -3.53 -1.46
N ARG A 63 -0.48 -4.51 -1.48
CA ARG A 63 -1.16 -4.98 -0.26
C ARG A 63 -0.17 -5.50 0.78
N ALA A 64 0.83 -6.28 0.36
CA ALA A 64 1.86 -6.79 1.26
C ALA A 64 2.66 -5.65 1.91
N HIS A 65 3.09 -4.66 1.12
CA HIS A 65 3.81 -3.51 1.62
C HIS A 65 3.01 -2.71 2.66
N TRP A 66 1.71 -2.48 2.40
CA TRP A 66 0.86 -1.76 3.34
C TRP A 66 0.59 -2.54 4.62
N ARG A 67 0.39 -3.86 4.55
CA ARG A 67 0.28 -4.69 5.76
C ARG A 67 1.53 -4.62 6.63
N GLU A 68 2.71 -4.72 6.01
CA GLU A 68 3.99 -4.63 6.73
C GLU A 68 4.12 -3.26 7.42
N ARG A 69 3.89 -2.18 6.67
CA ARG A 69 4.01 -0.80 7.17
C ARG A 69 2.97 -0.48 8.26
N ALA A 70 1.76 -1.02 8.14
CA ALA A 70 0.74 -0.84 9.16
C ALA A 70 1.07 -1.65 10.43
N GLY A 71 1.63 -2.85 10.31
CA GLY A 71 2.15 -3.62 11.44
C GLY A 71 3.37 -2.97 12.12
N GLU A 72 4.24 -2.30 11.36
CA GLU A 72 5.31 -1.45 11.90
C GLU A 72 4.75 -0.26 12.66
N THR A 73 3.81 0.48 12.05
CA THR A 73 3.18 1.65 12.67
C THR A 73 2.45 1.28 13.97
N LEU A 74 1.73 0.15 14.00
CA LEU A 74 1.07 -0.34 15.21
C LEU A 74 2.08 -0.67 16.32
N ARG A 75 3.20 -1.32 15.97
CA ARG A 75 4.28 -1.62 16.93
C ARG A 75 4.91 -0.34 17.49
N GLU A 76 5.16 0.65 16.63
CA GLU A 76 5.68 1.96 17.05
C GLU A 76 4.69 2.68 17.98
N LEU A 77 3.40 2.70 17.63
CA LEU A 77 2.35 3.28 18.47
C LEU A 77 2.27 2.60 19.83
N ILE A 78 2.31 1.26 19.89
CA ILE A 78 2.31 0.52 21.15
C ILE A 78 3.57 0.82 21.97
N ALA A 79 4.74 0.91 21.32
CA ALA A 79 5.99 1.25 21.98
C ALA A 79 5.98 2.66 22.61
N VAL A 80 5.26 3.62 22.00
CA VAL A 80 5.09 4.97 22.54
C VAL A 80 3.96 5.03 23.58
N ALA A 81 2.83 4.38 23.32
CA ALA A 81 1.65 4.42 24.18
C ALA A 81 1.84 3.68 25.50
N THR A 82 2.56 2.55 25.50
CA THR A 82 2.74 1.71 26.69
C THR A 82 3.48 2.44 27.83
N PRO A 83 4.65 3.09 27.60
CA PRO A 83 5.31 3.89 28.63
C PRO A 83 4.47 5.06 29.12
N LEU A 84 3.72 5.72 28.23
CA LEU A 84 2.82 6.82 28.58
C LEU A 84 1.67 6.34 29.47
N ALA A 85 1.04 5.20 29.14
CA ALA A 85 0.00 4.59 29.97
C ALA A 85 0.53 4.10 31.32
N ALA A 86 1.74 3.54 31.37
CA ALA A 86 2.39 3.14 32.61
C ALA A 86 2.66 4.36 33.52
N ARG A 87 3.19 5.44 32.94
CA ARG A 87 3.40 6.71 33.65
C ARG A 87 2.07 7.31 34.14
N TYR A 88 1.02 7.29 33.32
CA TYR A 88 -0.32 7.69 33.71
C TYR A 88 -0.84 6.91 34.93
N ARG A 89 -0.73 5.57 34.91
CA ARG A 89 -1.14 4.71 36.03
C ARG A 89 -0.33 5.03 37.31
N ALA A 90 0.95 5.32 37.17
CA ALA A 90 1.80 5.70 38.29
C ALA A 90 1.41 7.06 38.89
N GLU A 91 1.22 8.08 38.05
CA GLU A 91 0.78 9.43 38.47
C GLU A 91 -0.62 9.38 39.10
N ARG A 92 -1.59 8.65 38.50
CA ARG A 92 -2.92 8.44 39.07
C ARG A 92 -2.88 7.75 40.43
N ARG A 93 -2.04 6.71 40.59
CA ARG A 93 -1.89 6.02 41.88
C ARG A 93 -1.27 6.93 42.95
N ALA A 94 -0.34 7.81 42.56
CA ALA A 94 0.33 8.74 43.46
C ALA A 94 -0.55 9.94 43.86
N ALA A 95 -1.34 10.47 42.91
CA ALA A 95 -2.17 11.65 43.12
C ALA A 95 -3.61 11.35 43.60
N GLY A 96 -4.08 10.11 43.48
CA GLY A 96 -5.47 9.75 43.76
C GLY A 96 -6.45 10.42 42.78
N ASP A 97 -7.64 10.78 43.26
CA ASP A 97 -8.71 11.43 42.46
C ASP A 97 -8.53 12.96 42.32
N LEU A 98 -7.36 13.51 42.69
CA LEU A 98 -7.10 14.96 42.70
C LEU A 98 -6.72 15.55 41.35
N ILE A 99 -6.85 14.78 40.27
CA ILE A 99 -6.45 15.19 38.93
C ILE A 99 -7.70 15.39 38.03
N PRO A 100 -8.25 16.62 37.93
CA PRO A 100 -9.51 16.87 37.24
C PRO A 100 -9.39 17.23 35.75
N TRP A 101 -8.20 17.37 35.18
CA TRP A 101 -8.02 18.03 33.87
C TRP A 101 -7.35 17.21 32.77
N TRP A 102 -7.17 15.89 32.95
CA TRP A 102 -6.54 15.09 31.90
C TRP A 102 -7.52 14.60 30.82
N PRO A 103 -7.12 14.56 29.54
CA PRO A 103 -8.01 14.21 28.44
C PRO A 103 -8.63 12.81 28.56
N PRO A 104 -9.91 12.61 28.21
CA PRO A 104 -10.63 11.32 28.31
C PRO A 104 -9.94 10.12 27.65
N ILE A 105 -9.05 10.37 26.68
CA ILE A 105 -8.28 9.34 25.98
C ILE A 105 -7.35 8.56 26.92
N PHE A 106 -6.85 9.17 27.99
CA PHE A 106 -5.95 8.52 28.97
C PHE A 106 -6.70 7.64 29.97
N GLU A 107 -7.95 7.98 30.31
CA GLU A 107 -8.81 7.11 31.13
C GLU A 107 -9.19 5.84 30.38
N ALA A 108 -9.53 5.96 29.09
CA ALA A 108 -9.79 4.82 28.22
C ALA A 108 -8.55 3.91 28.09
N LEU A 109 -7.36 4.48 27.87
CA LEU A 109 -6.10 3.72 27.79
C LEU A 109 -5.68 3.09 29.12
N GLY A 110 -5.98 3.75 30.25
CA GLY A 110 -5.65 3.24 31.59
C GLY A 110 -6.39 1.95 31.95
N ASN A 111 -7.64 1.82 31.50
CA ASN A 111 -8.54 0.71 31.78
C ASN A 111 -8.64 -0.31 30.63
N ALA A 112 -8.05 -0.04 29.47
CA ALA A 112 -8.04 -0.98 28.35
C ALA A 112 -7.18 -2.21 28.67
N PRO A 113 -7.62 -3.43 28.31
CA PRO A 113 -6.73 -4.60 28.25
C PRO A 113 -5.57 -4.30 27.29
N GLU A 114 -4.43 -4.98 27.48
CA GLU A 114 -3.31 -4.85 26.55
C GLU A 114 -3.80 -5.13 25.13
N PRO A 115 -3.44 -4.29 24.14
CA PRO A 115 -3.94 -4.47 22.78
C PRO A 115 -3.45 -5.82 22.24
N GLU A 116 -4.40 -6.70 21.93
CA GLU A 116 -4.12 -7.91 21.16
C GLU A 116 -3.68 -7.47 19.76
N LEU A 117 -2.46 -7.85 19.38
CA LEU A 117 -1.82 -7.48 18.12
C LEU A 117 -2.47 -8.11 16.88
N ASP A 118 -3.50 -8.94 17.06
CA ASP A 118 -4.19 -9.69 16.00
C ASP A 118 -5.44 -8.98 15.45
N GLY A 119 -5.68 -7.71 15.81
CA GLY A 119 -6.77 -6.93 15.23
C GLY A 119 -6.57 -6.71 13.72
N ASP A 120 -7.65 -6.90 12.93
CA ASP A 120 -7.70 -6.74 11.48
C ASP A 120 -7.18 -5.35 11.04
N VAL A 121 -5.88 -5.29 10.78
CA VAL A 121 -5.24 -4.13 10.19
C VAL A 121 -5.77 -3.99 8.76
N PRO A 122 -6.32 -2.81 8.38
CA PRO A 122 -6.80 -2.58 7.02
C PRO A 122 -5.71 -2.94 6.00
N SER A 123 -6.00 -3.95 5.17
CA SER A 123 -5.04 -4.49 4.20
C SER A 123 -5.00 -3.69 2.89
N GLU A 124 -5.85 -2.68 2.79
CA GLU A 124 -5.98 -1.80 1.65
C GLU A 124 -5.33 -0.45 1.97
N PRO A 125 -4.70 0.20 0.97
CA PRO A 125 -4.21 1.55 1.15
C PRO A 125 -5.36 2.48 1.59
N PRO A 126 -5.11 3.44 2.49
CA PRO A 126 -6.13 4.44 2.81
C PRO A 126 -6.57 5.15 1.53
N GLU A 127 -7.87 5.45 1.40
CA GLU A 127 -8.42 6.18 0.26
C GLU A 127 -7.63 7.50 0.08
N CYS A 128 -6.83 7.55 -0.98
CA CYS A 128 -5.68 8.45 -1.15
C CYS A 128 -6.08 9.87 -1.60
N GLY A 129 -7.22 10.41 -1.15
CA GLY A 129 -7.54 11.82 -1.40
C GLY A 129 -6.65 12.80 -0.62
N ALA A 130 -6.02 12.34 0.47
CA ALA A 130 -5.27 13.18 1.41
C ALA A 130 -3.72 13.04 1.30
N LEU A 131 -3.20 12.00 0.65
CA LEU A 131 -1.75 11.74 0.56
C LEU A 131 -1.09 12.33 -0.70
N ASP A 132 -1.88 12.66 -1.74
CA ASP A 132 -1.40 13.30 -2.99
C ASP A 132 -0.84 14.72 -2.79
N ARG A 133 -1.01 15.33 -1.61
CA ARG A 133 -0.46 16.66 -1.32
C ARG A 133 0.95 16.65 -0.73
N THR A 134 1.55 15.47 -0.54
CA THR A 134 2.84 15.37 0.17
C THR A 134 4.06 15.30 -0.75
N GLU A 135 3.87 15.15 -2.08
CA GLU A 135 4.99 15.13 -3.04
C GLU A 135 5.43 16.53 -3.54
N GLU A 136 4.76 17.61 -3.11
CA GLU A 136 5.09 18.97 -3.57
C GLU A 136 6.32 19.62 -2.86
N ARG A 137 7.08 18.85 -2.07
CA ARG A 137 8.22 19.36 -1.28
C ARG A 137 9.44 18.44 -1.25
N LEU A 138 9.83 17.85 -2.38
CA LEU A 138 11.15 17.19 -2.51
C LEU A 138 11.79 17.40 -3.90
N TRP A 139 11.78 18.64 -4.39
CA TRP A 139 12.70 19.11 -5.45
C TRP A 139 13.26 20.48 -5.06
#